data_AF-G7UNM9-F1
#
_entry.id   AF-G7UNM9-F1
#
_cell.length_a   1.000
_cell.length_b   1.000
_cell.length_c   1.000
_cell.angle_alpha   90.00
_cell.angle_beta   90.00
_cell.angle_gamma   90.00
#
_symmetry.space_group_name_H-M   'P 1'
#
loop_
_entity.id
_entity.type
_entity.pdbx_description
1 polymer ?
#
loop_
_entity_poly.entity_id
_entity_poly.type
_entity_poly.pdbx_seq_one_letter_code
_entity_poly.pdbx_strand_id
1 'polypeptide(L)'
;MPLGWVWARIDQVGEVRLGRQRSPEHHHGEHIRPYLRVANVFEDRIDTSDVLEMNFTPEEYPVYVLEQGDILLNEGQSPELVGRPAMFRDELPGACFQNTLIRFRAGPAVDPEFALLVFRHYLHSGQFRKIARGSTNIAHLGLDRFRSMPFPLPPLVEQAAIVDEARQRLAVADAQGNAVLASIDRLPEMERELLAAAVAGELVPQQPDDEPAAQLLDRLGEPLEIAVTLPEVEKGSKSKGDTVKPKSTPPSKASKSTVQLSAVLRKAGRPLPLPELFALAGFDRDQPEQVESFYLALRSELDRTIRQTGTAAENAVLEVITDAP
;
A
#
# COMPACT_ATOMS: atom_id res chain seq x y z
N MET A 1 -34.35 6.51 -11.24
CA MET A 1 -33.81 7.54 -10.35
C MET A 1 -34.94 8.10 -9.51
N PRO A 2 -34.67 8.52 -8.27
CA PRO A 2 -35.65 9.25 -7.45
C PRO A 2 -36.05 10.59 -8.10
N LEU A 3 -37.17 11.14 -7.66
CA LEU A 3 -37.65 12.45 -8.11
C LEU A 3 -36.60 13.54 -7.81
N GLY A 4 -36.33 14.43 -8.78
CA GLY A 4 -35.42 15.56 -8.60
C GLY A 4 -33.93 15.26 -8.84
N TRP A 5 -33.55 14.00 -9.05
CA TRP A 5 -32.18 13.65 -9.43
C TRP A 5 -31.97 13.86 -10.93
N VAL A 6 -30.80 14.38 -11.30
CA VAL A 6 -30.35 14.44 -12.68
C VAL A 6 -28.99 13.77 -12.84
N TRP A 7 -28.74 13.19 -14.00
CA TRP A 7 -27.39 12.80 -14.39
C TRP A 7 -26.70 13.99 -15.05
N ALA A 8 -25.59 14.41 -14.49
CA ALA A 8 -24.68 15.36 -15.10
C ALA A 8 -23.35 14.67 -15.42
N ARG A 9 -22.46 15.34 -16.15
CA ARG A 9 -21.06 14.92 -16.25
C ARG A 9 -20.23 15.59 -15.16
N ILE A 10 -19.11 14.98 -14.79
CA ILE A 10 -18.21 15.54 -13.77
C ILE A 10 -17.75 16.96 -14.16
N ASP A 11 -17.44 17.21 -15.44
CA ASP A 11 -17.04 18.53 -15.94
C ASP A 11 -18.15 19.60 -15.89
N GLN A 12 -19.41 19.21 -15.71
CA GLN A 12 -20.54 20.14 -15.60
C GLN A 12 -20.83 20.54 -14.14
N VAL A 13 -20.34 19.77 -13.17
CA VAL A 13 -20.67 19.94 -11.76
C VAL A 13 -19.50 20.44 -10.90
N GLY A 14 -18.31 20.58 -11.48
CA GLY A 14 -17.13 21.11 -10.82
C GLY A 14 -15.96 21.32 -11.79
N GLU A 15 -14.93 22.02 -11.31
CA GLU A 15 -13.69 22.19 -12.05
C GLU A 15 -12.80 20.95 -11.86
N VAL A 16 -12.33 20.38 -12.97
CA VAL A 16 -11.37 19.27 -12.95
C VAL A 16 -10.04 19.72 -13.53
N ARG A 17 -8.95 19.52 -12.79
CA ARG A 17 -7.61 19.94 -13.21
C ARG A 17 -6.55 18.88 -12.89
N LEU A 18 -5.61 18.70 -13.82
CA LEU A 18 -4.41 17.89 -13.58
C LEU A 18 -3.36 18.76 -12.90
N GLY A 19 -2.60 18.19 -11.95
CA GLY A 19 -1.55 18.93 -11.27
C GLY A 19 -0.35 19.28 -12.15
N ARG A 20 0.59 20.02 -11.57
CA ARG A 20 1.79 20.47 -12.28
C ARG A 20 2.72 19.30 -12.62
N GLN A 21 3.23 19.26 -13.85
CA GLN A 21 4.28 18.31 -14.23
C GLN A 21 5.62 18.72 -13.61
N ARG A 22 6.30 17.73 -13.01
CA ARG A 22 7.67 17.92 -12.52
C ARG A 22 8.62 18.05 -13.70
N SER A 23 9.46 19.08 -13.69
CA SER A 23 10.60 19.25 -14.58
C SER A 23 11.81 19.70 -13.76
N PRO A 24 13.05 19.47 -14.24
CA PRO A 24 14.26 19.88 -13.51
C PRO A 24 14.29 21.38 -13.17
N GLU A 25 13.72 22.21 -14.03
CA GLU A 25 13.65 23.67 -13.88
C GLU A 25 12.78 24.10 -12.68
N HIS A 26 11.81 23.27 -12.28
CA HIS A 26 10.94 23.56 -11.13
C HIS A 26 11.55 23.14 -9.80
N HIS A 27 12.75 22.55 -9.77
CA HIS A 27 13.44 22.19 -8.52
C HIS A 27 14.01 23.39 -7.77
N HIS A 28 14.18 24.50 -8.47
CA HIS A 28 14.77 25.71 -7.94
C HIS A 28 13.90 26.91 -8.37
N GLY A 29 13.94 27.98 -7.58
CA GLY A 29 13.19 29.21 -7.87
C GLY A 29 12.86 29.99 -6.62
N GLU A 30 12.32 31.19 -6.81
CA GLU A 30 12.02 32.12 -5.72
C GLU A 30 10.72 31.77 -4.97
N HIS A 31 9.86 30.94 -5.57
CA HIS A 31 8.52 30.65 -5.08
C HIS A 31 8.33 29.16 -4.82
N ILE A 32 9.20 28.61 -3.97
CA ILE A 32 9.07 27.24 -3.48
C ILE A 32 7.80 27.09 -2.65
N ARG A 33 7.01 26.05 -2.95
CA ARG A 33 5.78 25.69 -2.26
C ARG A 33 5.71 24.18 -2.02
N PRO A 34 5.12 23.74 -0.91
CA PRO A 34 4.85 22.32 -0.70
C PRO A 34 3.85 21.81 -1.74
N TYR A 35 3.98 20.53 -2.13
CA TYR A 35 3.02 19.90 -3.01
C TYR A 35 2.65 18.48 -2.61
N LEU A 36 1.39 18.13 -2.85
CA LEU A 36 0.88 16.77 -2.67
C LEU A 36 1.09 15.93 -3.94
N ARG A 37 1.41 14.66 -3.72
CA ARG A 37 1.60 13.63 -4.75
C ARG A 37 0.81 12.38 -4.38
N VAL A 38 0.76 11.40 -5.28
CA VAL A 38 0.11 10.09 -5.06
C VAL A 38 0.47 9.42 -3.73
N ALA A 39 1.68 9.64 -3.20
CA ALA A 39 2.13 9.11 -1.91
C ALA A 39 1.38 9.72 -0.71
N ASN A 40 0.90 10.95 -0.83
CA ASN A 40 0.21 11.67 0.23
C ASN A 40 -1.30 11.37 0.26
N VAL A 41 -1.89 10.93 -0.85
CA VAL A 41 -3.34 10.78 -1.00
C VAL A 41 -3.77 9.33 -0.77
N PHE A 42 -4.30 9.07 0.44
CA PHE A 42 -4.96 7.81 0.82
C PHE A 42 -6.47 7.88 0.58
N GLU A 43 -7.22 6.85 0.95
CA GLU A 43 -8.69 6.93 0.83
C GLU A 43 -9.22 7.84 1.93
N ASP A 44 -9.78 8.99 1.54
CA ASP A 44 -10.34 10.01 2.43
C ASP A 44 -9.38 10.53 3.53
N ARG A 45 -8.08 10.39 3.29
CA ARG A 45 -7.04 10.85 4.21
C ARG A 45 -5.85 11.39 3.43
N ILE A 46 -5.38 12.56 3.81
CA ILE A 46 -4.15 13.15 3.30
C ILE A 46 -3.06 13.02 4.37
N ASP A 47 -1.93 12.45 3.98
CA ASP A 47 -0.74 12.32 4.83
C ASP A 47 0.28 13.38 4.44
N THR A 48 0.56 14.29 5.37
CA THR A 48 1.48 15.42 5.20
C THR A 48 2.83 15.19 5.87
N SER A 49 3.11 13.97 6.37
CA SER A 49 4.38 13.65 7.04
C SER A 49 5.61 13.66 6.12
N ASP A 50 5.42 13.36 4.84
CA ASP A 50 6.45 13.38 3.79
C ASP A 50 5.97 14.23 2.59
N VAL A 51 6.19 15.53 2.67
CA VAL A 51 5.84 16.49 1.61
C VAL A 51 7.11 17.04 0.97
N LEU A 52 7.10 17.09 -0.35
CA LEU A 52 8.17 17.67 -1.14
C LEU A 52 7.76 19.08 -1.59
N GLU A 53 8.74 19.84 -2.05
CA GLU A 53 8.52 21.20 -2.54
C GLU A 53 8.97 21.34 -3.99
N MET A 54 8.35 22.27 -4.71
CA MET A 54 8.79 22.71 -6.04
C MET A 54 8.40 24.16 -6.26
N ASN A 55 9.01 24.79 -7.26
CA ASN A 55 8.73 26.16 -7.62
C ASN A 55 7.37 26.28 -8.32
N PHE A 56 6.54 27.23 -7.84
CA PHE A 56 5.32 27.67 -8.51
C PHE A 56 5.39 29.17 -8.71
N THR A 57 5.45 29.62 -9.97
CA THR A 57 5.47 31.06 -10.27
C THR A 57 4.21 31.76 -9.72
N PRO A 58 4.24 33.08 -9.50
CA PRO A 58 3.08 33.83 -9.03
C PRO A 58 1.84 33.66 -9.91
N GLU A 59 2.01 33.38 -11.20
CA GLU A 59 0.94 33.11 -12.16
C GLU A 59 0.37 31.70 -12.02
N GLU A 60 1.20 30.73 -11.65
CA GLU A 60 0.80 29.31 -11.52
C GLU A 60 0.26 28.98 -10.13
N TYR A 61 0.73 29.66 -9.09
CA TYR A 61 0.30 29.38 -7.72
C TYR A 61 -1.23 29.44 -7.54
N PRO A 62 -1.95 30.48 -8.01
CA PRO A 62 -3.42 30.54 -7.92
C PRO A 62 -4.14 29.40 -8.66
N VAL A 63 -3.46 28.78 -9.65
CA VAL A 63 -4.01 27.69 -10.45
C VAL A 63 -3.92 26.34 -9.71
N TYR A 64 -2.85 26.14 -8.95
CA TYR A 64 -2.52 24.87 -8.32
C TYR A 64 -2.67 24.83 -6.81
N VAL A 65 -2.88 25.98 -6.15
CA VAL A 65 -3.13 26.00 -4.71
C VAL A 65 -4.40 25.22 -4.38
N LEU A 66 -4.31 24.42 -3.32
CA LEU A 66 -5.42 23.66 -2.77
C LEU A 66 -6.24 24.54 -1.81
N GLU A 67 -7.54 24.35 -1.86
CA GLU A 67 -8.52 24.99 -0.97
C GLU A 67 -9.33 23.92 -0.25
N GLN A 68 -9.83 24.27 0.94
CA GLN A 68 -10.74 23.42 1.70
C GLN A 68 -11.88 22.90 0.82
N GLY A 69 -12.12 21.59 0.86
CA GLY A 69 -13.15 20.93 0.06
C GLY A 69 -12.67 20.46 -1.32
N ASP A 70 -11.44 20.79 -1.73
CA ASP A 70 -10.86 20.18 -2.93
C ASP A 70 -10.75 18.67 -2.77
N ILE A 71 -11.16 17.91 -3.78
CA ILE A 71 -11.00 16.46 -3.80
C ILE A 71 -9.85 16.09 -4.73
N LEU A 72 -8.84 15.44 -4.17
CA LEU A 72 -7.70 14.90 -4.89
C LEU A 72 -7.95 13.45 -5.23
N LEU A 73 -7.76 13.08 -6.49
CA LEU A 73 -7.83 11.71 -6.99
C LEU A 73 -6.48 11.28 -7.53
N ASN A 74 -6.07 10.04 -7.21
CA ASN A 74 -4.86 9.46 -7.78
C ASN A 74 -5.00 9.25 -9.28
N GLU A 75 -4.20 9.96 -10.07
CA GLU A 75 -4.21 9.88 -11.54
C GLU A 75 -3.61 8.56 -12.00
N GLY A 76 -2.40 8.22 -11.50
CA GLY A 76 -1.68 6.99 -11.83
C GLY A 76 -1.40 6.17 -10.58
N GLN A 77 -1.94 4.95 -10.52
CA GLN A 77 -1.79 4.03 -9.38
C GLN A 77 -2.00 2.59 -9.83
N SER A 78 -1.82 1.60 -8.95
CA SER A 78 -2.24 0.22 -9.24
C SER A 78 -3.71 0.14 -9.70
N PRO A 79 -4.09 -0.82 -10.55
CA PRO A 79 -5.44 -0.91 -11.12
C PRO A 79 -6.59 -0.92 -10.09
N GLU A 80 -6.33 -1.42 -8.88
CA GLU A 80 -7.32 -1.49 -7.80
C GLU A 80 -7.46 -0.20 -6.99
N LEU A 81 -6.48 0.70 -7.08
CA LEU A 81 -6.43 1.96 -6.32
C LEU A 81 -6.42 3.19 -7.22
N VAL A 82 -6.58 3.02 -8.54
CA VAL A 82 -6.71 4.13 -9.50
C VAL A 82 -7.93 4.97 -9.18
N GLY A 83 -7.76 6.30 -9.17
CA GLY A 83 -8.82 7.24 -8.80
C GLY A 83 -9.12 7.28 -7.30
N ARG A 84 -8.28 6.69 -6.42
CA ARG A 84 -8.46 6.78 -4.97
C ARG A 84 -8.61 8.26 -4.54
N PRO A 85 -9.75 8.65 -3.94
CA PRO A 85 -10.03 10.05 -3.62
C PRO A 85 -9.73 10.39 -2.16
N ALA A 86 -9.31 11.63 -1.90
CA ALA A 86 -9.32 12.26 -0.58
C ALA A 86 -9.73 13.73 -0.66
N MET A 87 -10.50 14.20 0.31
CA MET A 87 -10.82 15.62 0.44
C MET A 87 -9.74 16.34 1.25
N PHE A 88 -9.30 17.49 0.76
CA PHE A 88 -8.40 18.41 1.43
C PHE A 88 -9.17 19.25 2.45
N ARG A 89 -8.70 19.24 3.69
CA ARG A 89 -9.28 19.88 4.87
C ARG A 89 -8.27 20.84 5.52
N ASP A 90 -7.54 21.58 4.68
CA ASP A 90 -6.48 22.51 5.07
C ASP A 90 -5.33 21.84 5.85
N GLU A 91 -5.04 20.57 5.58
CA GLU A 91 -3.96 19.83 6.26
C GLU A 91 -2.58 20.47 6.04
N LEU A 92 -2.42 21.21 4.94
CA LEU A 92 -1.18 21.92 4.62
C LEU A 92 -1.45 23.25 3.89
N PRO A 93 -1.51 24.38 4.59
CA PRO A 93 -1.78 25.68 4.00
C PRO A 93 -0.79 26.04 2.88
N GLY A 94 -1.32 26.52 1.75
CA GLY A 94 -0.52 26.90 0.58
C GLY A 94 0.06 25.72 -0.21
N ALA A 95 -0.35 24.49 0.10
CA ALA A 95 0.03 23.32 -0.68
C ALA A 95 -0.54 23.39 -2.11
N CYS A 96 0.29 23.00 -3.06
CA CYS A 96 -0.11 22.74 -4.43
C CYS A 96 -0.19 21.23 -4.69
N PHE A 97 -0.38 20.82 -5.95
CA PHE A 97 -0.43 19.40 -6.31
C PHE A 97 0.29 19.10 -7.62
N GLN A 98 0.87 17.91 -7.69
CA GLN A 98 1.62 17.40 -8.84
C GLN A 98 0.71 16.62 -9.80
N ASN A 99 1.14 16.43 -11.05
CA ASN A 99 0.40 15.72 -12.09
C ASN A 99 0.13 14.22 -11.83
N THR A 100 0.60 13.66 -10.72
CA THR A 100 0.16 12.34 -10.24
C THR A 100 -1.24 12.38 -9.60
N LEU A 101 -1.79 13.58 -9.42
CA LEU A 101 -3.11 13.83 -8.87
C LEU A 101 -3.97 14.62 -9.86
N ILE A 102 -5.27 14.32 -9.84
CA ILE A 102 -6.34 15.13 -10.43
C ILE A 102 -7.06 15.82 -9.26
N ARG A 103 -7.29 17.12 -9.38
CA ARG A 103 -8.16 17.88 -8.48
C ARG A 103 -9.55 17.99 -9.08
N PHE A 104 -10.57 17.71 -8.27
CA PHE A 104 -11.95 18.11 -8.49
C PHE A 104 -12.32 19.17 -7.45
N ARG A 105 -12.79 20.34 -7.93
CA ARG A 105 -13.33 21.40 -7.09
C ARG A 105 -14.82 21.53 -7.38
N ALA A 106 -15.65 21.32 -6.36
CA ALA A 106 -17.10 21.33 -6.51
C ALA A 106 -17.62 22.70 -6.99
N GLY A 107 -18.59 22.67 -7.92
CA GLY A 107 -19.36 23.85 -8.28
C GLY A 107 -20.46 24.16 -7.24
N PRO A 108 -21.17 25.29 -7.38
CA PRO A 108 -22.13 25.78 -6.38
C PRO A 108 -23.35 24.86 -6.17
N ALA A 109 -23.62 23.92 -7.08
CA ALA A 109 -24.71 22.96 -6.97
C ALA A 109 -24.29 21.64 -6.31
N VAL A 110 -23.04 21.51 -5.87
CA VAL A 110 -22.47 20.27 -5.31
C VAL A 110 -21.86 20.54 -3.95
N ASP A 111 -22.27 19.75 -2.98
CA ASP A 111 -21.57 19.60 -1.71
C ASP A 111 -20.28 18.77 -1.93
N PRO A 112 -19.09 19.29 -1.57
CA PRO A 112 -17.84 18.55 -1.67
C PRO A 112 -17.85 17.20 -0.95
N GLU A 113 -18.48 17.09 0.21
CA GLU A 113 -18.56 15.82 0.94
C GLU A 113 -19.44 14.80 0.18
N PHE A 114 -20.50 15.26 -0.48
CA PHE A 114 -21.31 14.41 -1.33
C PHE A 114 -20.51 13.93 -2.55
N ALA A 115 -19.76 14.81 -3.20
CA ALA A 115 -18.89 14.43 -4.32
C ALA A 115 -17.83 13.40 -3.90
N LEU A 116 -17.25 13.55 -2.70
CA LEU A 116 -16.33 12.59 -2.12
C LEU A 116 -16.99 11.21 -1.97
N LEU A 117 -18.21 11.14 -1.44
CA LEU A 117 -18.95 9.87 -1.32
C LEU A 117 -19.19 9.21 -2.69
N VAL A 118 -19.55 9.99 -3.71
CA VAL A 118 -19.72 9.50 -5.08
C VAL A 118 -18.41 8.92 -5.62
N PHE A 119 -17.29 9.62 -5.43
CA PHE A 119 -15.99 9.14 -5.92
C PHE A 119 -15.48 7.93 -5.14
N ARG A 120 -15.72 7.84 -3.83
CA ARG A 120 -15.46 6.62 -3.05
C ARG A 120 -16.30 5.46 -3.57
N HIS A 121 -17.57 5.70 -3.91
CA HIS A 121 -18.39 4.69 -4.57
C HIS A 121 -17.81 4.26 -5.92
N TYR A 122 -17.29 5.19 -6.75
CA TYR A 122 -16.66 4.85 -8.04
C TYR A 122 -15.36 4.07 -7.91
N LEU A 123 -14.59 4.31 -6.86
CA LEU A 123 -13.44 3.48 -6.51
C LEU A 123 -13.90 2.06 -6.18
N HIS A 124 -14.77 1.90 -5.18
CA HIS A 124 -15.16 0.59 -4.64
C HIS A 124 -16.02 -0.26 -5.59
N SER A 125 -16.84 0.38 -6.44
CA SER A 125 -17.59 -0.29 -7.50
C SER A 125 -16.75 -0.64 -8.74
N GLY A 126 -15.49 -0.20 -8.77
CA GLY A 126 -14.57 -0.41 -9.90
C GLY A 126 -14.88 0.43 -11.13
N GLN A 127 -15.70 1.49 -11.02
CA GLN A 127 -16.02 2.38 -12.13
C GLN A 127 -14.78 3.13 -12.63
N PHE A 128 -13.91 3.58 -11.72
CA PHE A 128 -12.62 4.17 -12.09
C PHE A 128 -11.74 3.18 -12.84
N ARG A 129 -11.65 1.94 -12.36
CA ARG A 129 -10.88 0.87 -13.02
C ARG A 129 -11.38 0.57 -14.44
N LYS A 130 -12.69 0.61 -14.68
CA LYS A 130 -13.28 0.35 -16.02
C LYS A 130 -12.87 1.40 -17.07
N ILE A 131 -12.70 2.65 -16.65
CA ILE A 131 -12.31 3.73 -17.57
C ILE A 131 -10.80 3.92 -17.62
N ALA A 132 -10.06 3.46 -16.62
CA ALA A 132 -8.63 3.61 -16.55
C ALA A 132 -7.92 2.87 -17.69
N ARG A 133 -6.74 3.37 -18.08
CA ARG A 133 -5.89 2.79 -19.12
C ARG A 133 -4.48 2.64 -18.58
N GLY A 134 -3.80 1.55 -18.91
CA GLY A 134 -2.44 1.33 -18.45
C GLY A 134 -2.01 -0.13 -18.60
N SER A 135 -0.96 -0.49 -17.88
CA SER A 135 -0.39 -1.84 -17.83
C SER A 135 -0.94 -2.63 -16.64
N THR A 136 -0.42 -3.85 -16.45
CA THR A 136 -0.78 -4.72 -15.33
C THR A 136 -0.50 -4.11 -13.96
N ASN A 137 0.51 -3.23 -13.86
CA ASN A 137 0.96 -2.67 -12.58
C ASN A 137 0.51 -1.23 -12.34
N ILE A 138 0.30 -0.44 -13.39
CA ILE A 138 -0.06 0.97 -13.28
C ILE A 138 -1.19 1.28 -14.25
N ALA A 139 -2.28 1.83 -13.71
CA ALA A 139 -3.42 2.32 -14.44
C ALA A 139 -3.58 3.82 -14.21
N HIS A 140 -3.89 4.53 -15.30
CA HIS A 140 -4.12 5.96 -15.33
C HIS A 140 -5.61 6.26 -15.50
N LEU A 141 -6.19 7.02 -14.58
CA LEU A 141 -7.59 7.43 -14.63
C LEU A 141 -7.86 8.22 -15.92
N GLY A 142 -6.97 9.18 -16.22
CA GLY A 142 -7.03 10.07 -17.37
C GLY A 142 -8.06 11.18 -17.20
N LEU A 143 -7.61 12.43 -17.39
CA LEU A 143 -8.38 13.64 -17.14
C LEU A 143 -9.72 13.67 -17.91
N ASP A 144 -9.69 13.45 -19.22
CA ASP A 144 -10.89 13.56 -20.06
C ASP A 144 -11.89 12.42 -19.84
N ARG A 145 -11.39 11.23 -19.48
CA ARG A 145 -12.25 10.09 -19.14
C ARG A 145 -12.96 10.32 -17.82
N PHE A 146 -12.24 10.86 -16.82
CA PHE A 146 -12.84 11.26 -15.55
C PHE A 146 -13.87 12.37 -15.75
N ARG A 147 -13.53 13.45 -16.48
CA ARG A 147 -14.46 14.55 -16.81
C ARG A 147 -15.78 14.08 -17.43
N SER A 148 -15.71 13.04 -18.26
CA SER A 148 -16.87 12.49 -18.99
C SER A 148 -17.70 11.51 -18.17
N MET A 149 -17.27 11.12 -16.97
CA MET A 149 -18.03 10.17 -16.16
C MET A 149 -19.40 10.76 -15.77
N PRO A 150 -20.45 9.92 -15.69
CA PRO A 150 -21.73 10.35 -15.15
C PRO A 150 -21.54 10.72 -13.66
N PHE A 151 -22.27 11.70 -13.19
CA PHE A 151 -22.34 12.14 -11.80
C PHE A 151 -23.81 12.26 -11.40
N PRO A 152 -24.27 11.56 -10.35
CA PRO A 152 -25.63 11.71 -9.86
C PRO A 152 -25.75 13.04 -9.11
N LEU A 153 -26.62 13.93 -9.56
CA LEU A 153 -26.80 15.25 -8.96
C LEU A 153 -28.22 15.38 -8.38
N PRO A 154 -28.41 15.09 -7.08
CA PRO A 154 -29.64 15.40 -6.39
C PRO A 154 -29.68 16.87 -5.91
N PRO A 155 -30.84 17.37 -5.45
CA PRO A 155 -30.93 18.70 -4.82
C PRO A 155 -30.01 18.81 -3.60
N LEU A 156 -29.49 20.01 -3.32
CA LEU A 156 -28.54 20.25 -2.20
C LEU A 156 -29.04 19.74 -0.84
N VAL A 157 -30.34 19.87 -0.56
CA VAL A 157 -30.95 19.37 0.69
C VAL A 157 -30.80 17.86 0.81
N GLU A 158 -30.99 17.14 -0.30
CA GLU A 158 -30.82 15.67 -0.34
C GLU A 158 -29.33 15.29 -0.26
N GLN A 159 -28.44 16.07 -0.88
CA GLN A 159 -26.99 15.86 -0.75
C GLN A 159 -26.57 15.94 0.73
N ALA A 160 -27.00 16.98 1.44
CA ALA A 160 -26.71 17.16 2.86
C ALA A 160 -27.27 16.00 3.72
N ALA A 161 -28.51 15.58 3.47
CA ALA A 161 -29.11 14.45 4.17
C ALA A 161 -28.34 13.13 3.97
N ILE A 162 -27.88 12.87 2.74
CA ILE A 162 -27.05 11.71 2.42
C ILE A 162 -25.69 11.79 3.11
N VAL A 163 -25.06 12.96 3.10
CA VAL A 163 -23.77 13.19 3.77
C VAL A 163 -23.88 12.96 5.27
N ASP A 164 -24.90 13.51 5.92
CA ASP A 164 -25.11 13.35 7.36
C ASP A 164 -25.35 11.88 7.74
N GLU A 165 -26.17 11.15 6.99
CA GLU A 165 -26.39 9.71 7.21
C GLU A 165 -25.11 8.90 7.00
N ALA A 166 -24.35 9.19 5.93
CA ALA A 166 -23.09 8.52 5.65
C ALA A 166 -22.06 8.77 6.77
N ARG A 167 -21.95 10.03 7.23
CA ARG A 167 -21.05 10.43 8.32
C ARG A 167 -21.40 9.68 9.61
N GLN A 168 -22.67 9.61 9.97
CA GLN A 168 -23.12 8.87 11.16
C GLN A 168 -22.72 7.40 11.09
N ARG A 169 -22.94 6.74 9.96
CA ARG A 169 -22.59 5.32 9.78
C ARG A 169 -21.09 5.08 9.79
N LEU A 170 -20.32 5.93 9.13
CA LEU A 170 -18.85 5.82 9.09
C LEU A 170 -18.26 6.05 10.48
N ALA A 171 -18.76 7.03 11.24
CA ALA A 171 -18.32 7.29 12.61
C ALA A 171 -18.53 6.07 13.53
N VAL A 172 -19.65 5.37 13.39
CA VAL A 172 -19.91 4.12 14.14
C VAL A 172 -18.91 3.03 13.76
N ALA A 173 -18.62 2.87 12.47
CA ALA A 173 -17.65 1.88 11.99
C ALA A 173 -16.22 2.18 12.48
N ASP A 174 -15.80 3.44 12.44
CA ASP A 174 -14.50 3.89 12.92
C ASP A 174 -14.36 3.67 14.44
N ALA A 175 -15.40 3.97 15.21
CA ALA A 175 -15.42 3.74 16.66
C ALA A 175 -15.27 2.24 16.99
N GLN A 176 -15.93 1.36 16.22
CA GLN A 176 -15.78 -0.09 16.37
C GLN A 176 -14.36 -0.56 16.01
N GLY A 177 -13.79 -0.07 14.91
CA GLY A 177 -12.41 -0.38 14.52
C GLY A 177 -11.40 0.03 15.58
N ASN A 178 -11.54 1.23 16.13
CA ASN A 178 -10.68 1.74 17.20
C ASN A 178 -10.82 0.91 18.49
N ALA A 179 -12.03 0.47 18.84
CA ALA A 179 -12.24 -0.39 19.99
C ALA A 179 -11.56 -1.76 19.83
N VAL A 180 -11.58 -2.34 18.62
CA VAL A 180 -10.87 -3.59 18.32
C VAL A 180 -9.36 -3.40 18.43
N LEU A 181 -8.80 -2.35 17.85
CA LEU A 181 -7.36 -2.05 17.93
C LEU A 181 -6.93 -1.85 19.39
N ALA A 182 -7.68 -1.06 20.16
CA ALA A 182 -7.41 -0.87 21.58
C ALA A 182 -7.51 -2.17 22.40
N SER A 183 -8.33 -3.12 21.98
CA SER A 183 -8.42 -4.45 22.62
C SER A 183 -7.20 -5.31 22.28
N ILE A 184 -6.74 -5.26 21.03
CA ILE A 184 -5.52 -5.96 20.59
C ILE A 184 -4.30 -5.45 21.34
N ASP A 185 -4.19 -4.13 21.51
CA ASP A 185 -3.05 -3.50 22.21
C ASP A 185 -2.97 -3.89 23.69
N ARG A 186 -4.07 -4.34 24.31
CA ARG A 186 -4.12 -4.81 25.70
C ARG A 186 -3.71 -6.28 25.87
N LEU A 187 -3.72 -7.07 24.80
CA LEU A 187 -3.41 -8.51 24.87
C LEU A 187 -2.03 -8.81 25.49
N PRO A 188 -0.93 -8.09 25.15
CA PRO A 188 0.38 -8.39 25.71
C PRO A 188 0.45 -8.18 27.23
N GLU A 189 -0.28 -7.20 27.76
CA GLU A 189 -0.33 -6.93 29.20
C GLU A 189 -1.10 -8.04 29.93
N MET A 190 -2.27 -8.42 29.39
CA MET A 190 -3.06 -9.54 29.91
C MET A 190 -2.30 -10.88 29.86
N GLU A 191 -1.54 -11.13 28.79
CA GLU A 191 -0.69 -12.32 28.68
C GLU A 191 0.40 -12.34 29.75
N ARG A 192 1.03 -11.19 30.04
CA ARG A 192 2.04 -11.08 31.10
C ARG A 192 1.44 -11.32 32.48
N GLU A 193 0.26 -10.78 32.76
CA GLU A 193 -0.46 -11.02 34.02
C GLU A 193 -0.85 -12.48 34.16
N LEU A 194 -1.38 -13.10 33.10
CA LEU A 194 -1.75 -14.51 33.08
C LEU A 194 -0.53 -15.41 33.30
N LEU A 195 0.60 -15.14 32.64
CA LEU A 195 1.85 -15.88 32.83
C LEU A 195 2.42 -15.69 34.23
N ALA A 196 2.35 -14.48 34.79
CA ALA A 196 2.79 -14.22 36.16
C ALA A 196 1.93 -15.02 37.16
N ALA A 197 0.61 -15.01 37.01
CA ALA A 197 -0.30 -15.80 37.81
C ALA A 197 -0.08 -17.32 37.63
N ALA A 198 0.26 -17.77 36.41
CA ALA A 198 0.59 -19.17 36.13
C ALA A 198 1.84 -19.62 36.87
N VAL A 199 2.92 -18.84 36.79
CA VAL A 199 4.20 -19.13 37.44
C VAL A 199 4.07 -19.05 38.96
N ALA A 200 3.26 -18.12 39.47
CA ALA A 200 2.95 -18.01 40.90
C ALA A 200 2.02 -19.13 41.41
N GLY A 201 1.44 -19.95 40.51
CA GLY A 201 0.48 -21.00 40.87
C GLY A 201 -0.91 -20.47 41.25
N GLU A 202 -1.19 -19.19 41.00
CA GLU A 202 -2.45 -18.52 41.39
C GLU A 202 -3.60 -18.84 40.44
N LEU A 203 -3.34 -19.51 39.32
CA LEU A 203 -4.39 -19.90 38.35
C LEU A 203 -5.32 -21.01 38.86
N VAL A 204 -4.93 -21.73 39.91
CA VAL A 204 -5.68 -22.89 40.45
C VAL A 204 -5.61 -22.87 41.98
N PRO A 205 -6.68 -23.25 42.71
CA PRO A 205 -6.61 -23.41 44.15
C PRO A 205 -5.50 -24.38 44.54
N GLN A 206 -4.56 -23.92 45.37
CA GLN A 206 -3.44 -24.71 45.87
C GLN A 206 -3.94 -25.79 46.85
N GLN A 207 -3.48 -27.04 46.70
CA GLN A 207 -3.80 -28.08 47.67
C GLN A 207 -2.81 -27.99 48.85
N PRO A 208 -3.29 -28.04 50.12
CA PRO A 208 -2.41 -27.94 51.29
C PRO A 208 -1.38 -29.07 51.40
N ASP A 209 -1.68 -30.20 50.77
CA ASP A 209 -0.85 -31.40 50.76
C ASP A 209 0.12 -31.44 49.56
N ASP A 210 0.11 -30.43 48.69
CA ASP A 210 1.05 -30.35 47.58
C ASP A 210 2.48 -30.16 48.09
N GLU A 211 3.40 -30.99 47.58
CA GLU A 211 4.82 -30.87 47.92
C GLU A 211 5.38 -29.56 47.33
N PRO A 212 6.19 -28.77 48.07
CA PRO A 212 6.77 -27.54 47.55
C PRO A 212 7.65 -27.81 46.33
N ALA A 213 7.53 -26.98 45.28
CA ALA A 213 8.27 -27.15 44.03
C ALA A 213 9.79 -27.29 44.23
N ALA A 214 10.36 -26.63 45.25
CA ALA A 214 11.77 -26.77 45.60
C ALA A 214 12.15 -28.20 46.03
N GLN A 215 11.30 -28.88 46.81
CA GLN A 215 11.55 -30.27 47.23
C GLN A 215 11.37 -31.26 46.07
N LEU A 216 10.47 -30.95 45.13
CA LEU A 216 10.30 -31.68 43.88
C LEU A 216 11.55 -31.57 43.00
N LEU A 217 12.12 -30.37 42.87
CA LEU A 217 13.37 -30.12 42.15
C LEU A 217 14.56 -30.86 42.79
N ASP A 218 14.69 -30.82 44.12
CA ASP A 218 15.72 -31.56 44.85
C ASP A 218 15.61 -33.09 44.66
N ARG A 219 14.38 -33.62 44.59
CA ARG A 219 14.12 -35.05 44.27
C ARG A 219 14.44 -35.39 42.82
N LEU A 220 14.24 -34.46 41.89
CA LEU A 220 14.53 -34.66 40.47
C LEU A 220 16.03 -34.53 40.15
N GLY A 221 16.82 -33.91 41.03
CA GLY A 221 18.28 -33.77 40.89
C GLY A 221 18.69 -32.65 39.94
N GLU A 222 19.94 -32.67 39.44
CA GLU A 222 20.35 -31.73 38.38
C GLU A 222 19.42 -31.86 37.16
N PRO A 223 19.10 -30.74 36.49
CA PRO A 223 18.20 -30.77 35.35
C PRO A 223 18.75 -31.80 34.36
N LEU A 224 17.95 -32.84 34.08
CA LEU A 224 18.18 -33.65 32.90
C LEU A 224 18.27 -32.64 31.75
N GLU A 225 19.41 -32.61 31.04
CA GLU A 225 19.52 -31.95 29.74
C GLU A 225 18.59 -32.69 28.77
N ILE A 226 17.29 -32.52 28.97
CA ILE A 226 16.30 -32.80 27.97
C ILE A 226 16.47 -31.64 27.03
N ALA A 227 17.15 -31.89 25.91
CA ALA A 227 17.00 -31.08 24.72
C ALA A 227 15.51 -31.09 24.39
N VAL A 228 14.76 -30.16 24.99
CA VAL A 228 13.44 -29.80 24.51
C VAL A 228 13.73 -29.11 23.19
N THR A 229 13.75 -29.90 22.11
CA THR A 229 13.39 -29.38 20.81
C THR A 229 11.95 -28.92 20.97
N LEU A 230 11.79 -27.67 21.43
CA LEU A 230 10.61 -26.92 21.06
C LEU A 230 10.52 -27.12 19.55
N PRO A 231 9.39 -27.63 19.01
CA PRO A 231 9.24 -27.60 17.57
C PRO A 231 9.58 -26.17 17.18
N GLU A 232 10.50 -26.00 16.23
CA GLU A 232 10.75 -24.67 15.70
C GLU A 232 9.37 -24.10 15.47
N VAL A 233 9.07 -23.00 16.18
CA VAL A 233 7.98 -22.15 15.78
C VAL A 233 8.47 -21.71 14.41
N GLU A 234 8.08 -22.45 13.36
CA GLU A 234 7.95 -21.91 12.04
C GLU A 234 7.31 -20.57 12.32
N LYS A 235 8.04 -19.48 12.04
CA LYS A 235 7.46 -18.15 12.06
C LYS A 235 6.30 -18.26 11.10
N GLY A 236 5.15 -18.59 11.65
CA GLY A 236 3.86 -18.50 11.03
C GLY A 236 3.78 -17.05 10.69
N SER A 237 4.14 -16.76 9.44
CA SER A 237 3.37 -15.91 8.57
C SER A 237 2.22 -15.30 9.34
N LYS A 238 2.35 -14.01 9.69
CA LYS A 238 1.23 -13.16 10.07
C LYS A 238 0.02 -13.58 9.25
N SER A 239 -0.93 -14.28 9.87
CA SER A 239 -2.25 -14.49 9.29
C SER A 239 -2.90 -13.11 9.27
N LYS A 240 -2.80 -12.44 8.11
CA LYS A 240 -3.84 -11.51 7.71
C LYS A 240 -5.13 -12.32 7.61
N GLY A 241 -6.16 -11.83 8.28
CA GLY A 241 -7.48 -12.46 8.33
C GLY A 241 -8.02 -12.80 6.95
N ASP A 242 -8.78 -13.90 6.92
CA ASP A 242 -9.61 -14.24 5.79
C ASP A 242 -10.80 -13.28 5.71
N THR A 243 -10.92 -12.60 4.56
CA THR A 243 -12.21 -12.48 3.89
C THR A 243 -12.00 -12.38 2.37
N VAL A 244 -11.99 -13.56 1.76
CA VAL A 244 -12.59 -13.93 0.47
C VAL A 244 -12.28 -13.07 -0.77
N LYS A 245 -11.48 -13.65 -1.69
CA LYS A 245 -11.64 -13.49 -3.14
C LYS A 245 -11.32 -14.81 -3.88
N PRO A 246 -11.85 -15.00 -5.10
CA PRO A 246 -12.42 -16.27 -5.56
C PRO A 246 -11.44 -17.18 -6.30
N LYS A 247 -11.84 -18.45 -6.34
CA LYS A 247 -11.33 -19.52 -7.22
C LYS A 247 -11.09 -19.04 -8.65
N SER A 248 -9.89 -19.25 -9.17
CA SER A 248 -9.68 -19.58 -10.59
C SER A 248 -8.62 -20.67 -10.72
N THR A 249 -9.06 -21.75 -11.34
CA THR A 249 -8.37 -22.99 -11.71
C THR A 249 -7.04 -22.75 -12.44
N PRO A 250 -6.02 -23.63 -12.28
CA PRO A 250 -4.75 -23.49 -12.98
C PRO A 250 -4.86 -24.01 -14.43
N PRO A 251 -4.13 -23.42 -15.41
CA PRO A 251 -3.74 -24.15 -16.59
C PRO A 251 -2.37 -24.80 -16.39
N SER A 252 -2.41 -26.13 -16.32
CA SER A 252 -1.54 -27.07 -17.04
C SER A 252 -0.09 -26.69 -17.39
N LYS A 253 0.84 -27.43 -16.76
CA LYS A 253 2.02 -28.11 -17.34
C LYS A 253 2.67 -27.49 -18.60
N ALA A 254 3.88 -26.96 -18.42
CA ALA A 254 4.99 -27.20 -19.34
C ALA A 254 6.34 -27.09 -18.59
N SER A 255 7.03 -28.22 -18.49
CA SER A 255 8.44 -28.33 -18.11
C SER A 255 9.33 -27.52 -19.06
N LYS A 256 10.28 -26.74 -18.54
CA LYS A 256 11.56 -26.38 -19.20
C LYS A 256 12.53 -25.70 -18.21
N SER A 257 13.66 -26.38 -17.99
CA SER A 257 14.97 -25.91 -17.47
C SER A 257 15.02 -24.71 -16.52
N THR A 258 15.14 -24.98 -15.22
CA THR A 258 15.68 -24.02 -14.26
C THR A 258 17.17 -23.79 -14.58
N VAL A 259 17.48 -22.68 -15.25
CA VAL A 259 18.86 -22.24 -15.48
C VAL A 259 19.45 -21.87 -14.12
N GLN A 260 20.53 -22.55 -13.71
CA GLN A 260 21.26 -22.17 -12.48
C GLN A 260 22.20 -21.00 -12.78
N LEU A 261 21.90 -19.83 -12.22
CA LEU A 261 22.64 -18.59 -12.48
C LEU A 261 24.05 -18.61 -11.85
N SER A 262 24.21 -19.30 -10.72
CA SER A 262 25.52 -19.55 -10.10
C SER A 262 26.46 -20.34 -11.00
N ALA A 263 25.97 -21.27 -11.84
CA ALA A 263 26.80 -22.00 -12.80
C ALA A 263 27.31 -21.09 -13.93
N VAL A 264 26.50 -20.13 -14.38
CA VAL A 264 26.89 -19.12 -15.38
C VAL A 264 27.97 -18.21 -14.83
N LEU A 265 27.82 -17.74 -13.59
CA LEU A 265 28.83 -16.93 -12.91
C LEU A 265 30.14 -17.71 -12.66
N ARG A 266 30.07 -18.99 -12.24
CA ARG A 266 31.26 -19.85 -12.10
C ARG A 266 32.01 -20.02 -13.41
N LYS A 267 31.29 -20.16 -14.53
CA LYS A 267 31.89 -20.26 -15.87
C LYS A 267 32.52 -18.94 -16.32
N ALA A 268 31.94 -17.80 -15.94
CA ALA A 268 32.49 -16.49 -16.25
C ALA A 268 33.75 -16.16 -15.42
N GLY A 269 33.91 -16.75 -14.24
CA GLY A 269 35.11 -16.62 -13.39
C GLY A 269 35.38 -15.21 -12.86
N ARG A 270 34.40 -14.30 -13.00
CA ARG A 270 34.46 -12.91 -12.54
C ARG A 270 33.08 -12.43 -12.08
N PRO A 271 33.00 -11.43 -11.19
CA PRO A 271 31.75 -10.75 -10.90
C PRO A 271 31.15 -10.12 -12.17
N LEU A 272 29.84 -10.27 -12.38
CA LEU A 272 29.15 -9.77 -13.57
C LEU A 272 28.03 -8.76 -13.23
N PRO A 273 27.90 -7.67 -13.99
CA PRO A 273 26.72 -6.81 -13.91
C PRO A 273 25.43 -7.57 -14.27
N LEU A 274 24.31 -7.17 -13.67
CA LEU A 274 23.01 -7.81 -13.90
C LEU A 274 22.59 -7.90 -15.38
N PRO A 275 22.79 -6.86 -16.23
CA PRO A 275 22.49 -6.97 -17.67
C PRO A 275 23.37 -7.98 -18.41
N GLU A 276 24.62 -8.14 -17.98
CA GLU A 276 25.57 -9.08 -18.60
C GLU A 276 25.26 -10.52 -18.21
N LEU A 277 24.90 -10.75 -16.93
CA LEU A 277 24.45 -12.06 -16.46
C LEU A 277 23.15 -12.50 -17.16
N PHE A 278 22.21 -11.57 -17.37
CA PHE A 278 20.97 -11.83 -18.09
C PHE A 278 21.23 -12.35 -19.51
N ALA A 279 22.12 -11.68 -20.25
CA ALA A 279 22.49 -12.07 -21.61
C ALA A 279 23.23 -13.42 -21.64
N LEU A 280 24.19 -13.64 -20.73
CA LEU A 280 24.98 -14.88 -20.68
C LEU A 280 24.17 -16.10 -20.23
N ALA A 281 23.11 -15.90 -19.45
CA ALA A 281 22.18 -16.96 -19.06
C ALA A 281 21.18 -17.33 -20.18
N GLY A 282 21.22 -16.62 -21.32
CA GLY A 282 20.44 -16.95 -22.51
C GLY A 282 18.99 -16.47 -22.48
N PHE A 283 18.66 -15.49 -21.63
CA PHE A 283 17.33 -14.92 -21.55
C PHE A 283 17.13 -13.79 -22.58
N ASP A 284 15.93 -13.72 -23.15
CA ASP A 284 15.51 -12.69 -24.09
C ASP A 284 14.78 -11.55 -23.34
N ARG A 285 15.24 -10.32 -23.54
CA ARG A 285 14.69 -9.12 -22.89
C ARG A 285 13.32 -8.75 -23.45
N ASP A 286 13.02 -9.14 -24.69
CA ASP A 286 11.77 -8.81 -25.36
C ASP A 286 10.63 -9.79 -24.99
N GLN A 287 10.93 -10.84 -24.20
CA GLN A 287 9.95 -11.80 -23.70
C GLN A 287 9.70 -11.62 -22.20
N PRO A 288 8.53 -11.08 -21.78
CA PRO A 288 8.21 -10.82 -20.37
C PRO A 288 8.33 -12.07 -19.47
N GLU A 289 7.95 -13.24 -19.98
CA GLU A 289 8.02 -14.52 -19.25
C GLU A 289 9.47 -14.94 -18.94
N GLN A 290 10.41 -14.62 -19.83
CA GLN A 290 11.84 -14.90 -19.65
C GLN A 290 12.48 -13.94 -18.65
N VAL A 291 12.06 -12.66 -18.69
CA VAL A 291 12.47 -11.66 -17.70
C VAL A 291 12.02 -12.07 -16.30
N GLU A 292 10.76 -12.46 -16.15
CA GLU A 292 10.22 -12.92 -14.87
C GLU A 292 10.92 -14.19 -14.38
N SER A 293 11.16 -15.16 -15.27
CA SER A 293 11.89 -16.39 -14.96
C SER A 293 13.32 -16.12 -14.47
N PHE A 294 14.03 -15.15 -15.08
CA PHE A 294 15.36 -14.75 -14.64
C PHE A 294 15.33 -14.14 -13.23
N TYR A 295 14.43 -13.21 -12.95
CA TYR A 295 14.36 -12.57 -11.63
C TYR A 295 13.90 -13.54 -10.53
N LEU A 296 13.05 -14.50 -10.86
CA LEU A 296 12.67 -15.59 -9.95
C LEU A 296 13.87 -16.50 -9.63
N ALA A 297 14.65 -16.89 -10.65
CA ALA A 297 15.89 -17.65 -10.45
C ALA A 297 16.91 -16.86 -9.63
N LEU A 298 17.13 -15.59 -9.95
CA LEU A 298 18.04 -14.70 -9.23
C LEU A 298 17.62 -14.56 -7.76
N ARG A 299 16.33 -14.35 -7.47
CA ARG A 299 15.81 -14.26 -6.10
C ARG A 299 15.97 -15.56 -5.32
N SER A 300 15.90 -16.71 -5.99
CA SER A 300 16.08 -18.01 -5.33
C SER A 300 17.54 -18.32 -4.95
N GLU A 301 18.48 -17.73 -5.69
CA GLU A 301 19.93 -17.92 -5.53
C GLU A 301 20.63 -16.76 -4.78
N LEU A 302 19.97 -15.59 -4.70
CA LEU A 302 20.43 -14.44 -3.90
C LEU A 302 20.56 -14.84 -2.43
N ASP A 303 21.65 -14.42 -1.79
CA ASP A 303 21.98 -14.68 -0.38
C ASP A 303 22.21 -16.17 -0.03
N ARG A 304 22.10 -17.08 -1.02
CA ARG A 304 22.38 -18.53 -0.87
C ARG A 304 23.64 -18.93 -1.63
N THR A 305 23.71 -18.60 -2.91
CA THR A 305 24.81 -18.97 -3.81
C THR A 305 25.39 -17.76 -4.55
N ILE A 306 24.67 -16.66 -4.62
CA ILE A 306 25.06 -15.42 -5.30
C ILE A 306 24.96 -14.25 -4.32
N ARG A 307 25.99 -13.42 -4.27
CA ARG A 307 26.03 -12.16 -3.53
C ARG A 307 25.95 -10.99 -4.51
N GLN A 308 25.22 -9.95 -4.12
CA GLN A 308 25.17 -8.68 -4.84
C GLN A 308 26.02 -7.64 -4.11
N THR A 309 26.95 -7.00 -4.82
CA THR A 309 27.77 -5.89 -4.34
C THR A 309 27.45 -4.63 -5.14
N GLY A 310 26.96 -3.59 -4.47
CA GLY A 310 26.56 -2.30 -5.06
C GLY A 310 25.15 -1.84 -4.65
N THR A 311 24.96 -0.54 -4.42
CA THR A 311 23.73 0.06 -3.86
C THR A 311 22.74 0.61 -4.90
N ALA A 312 23.08 0.60 -6.19
CA ALA A 312 22.22 1.08 -7.28
C ALA A 312 22.05 0.03 -8.38
N ALA A 313 20.85 -0.05 -8.98
CA ALA A 313 20.51 -1.05 -10.01
C ALA A 313 21.45 -1.05 -11.23
N GLU A 314 22.12 0.07 -11.51
CA GLU A 314 23.07 0.22 -12.62
C GLU A 314 24.52 -0.19 -12.27
N ASN A 315 24.86 -0.27 -10.98
CA ASN A 315 26.20 -0.63 -10.49
C ASN A 315 26.21 -1.92 -9.66
N ALA A 316 25.11 -2.69 -9.70
CA ALA A 316 25.00 -3.96 -9.01
C ALA A 316 25.81 -5.04 -9.74
N VAL A 317 26.83 -5.55 -9.07
CA VAL A 317 27.65 -6.66 -9.57
C VAL A 317 27.29 -7.92 -8.77
N LEU A 318 27.12 -9.04 -9.48
CA LEU A 318 26.76 -10.33 -8.91
C LEU A 318 27.98 -11.25 -8.93
N GLU A 319 28.29 -11.85 -7.80
CA GLU A 319 29.39 -12.80 -7.63
C GLU A 319 28.93 -14.07 -6.93
N VAL A 320 29.61 -15.20 -7.18
CA VAL A 320 29.30 -16.45 -6.48
C VAL A 320 29.89 -16.38 -5.09
N ILE A 321 29.10 -16.79 -4.09
CA ILE A 321 29.60 -16.99 -2.74
C ILE A 321 30.52 -18.22 -2.79
N THR A 322 31.82 -17.97 -2.89
CA THR A 322 32.84 -19.00 -2.68
C THR A 322 33.07 -19.10 -1.18
N ASP A 323 32.71 -20.22 -0.56
CA ASP A 323 33.35 -20.65 0.67
C ASP A 323 34.85 -20.75 0.36
N ALA A 324 35.63 -19.79 0.84
CA ALA A 324 37.09 -19.89 0.86
C ALA A 324 37.48 -20.88 1.99
N PRO A 325 38.54 -21.68 1.80
CA PRO A 325 38.80 -22.92 2.54
C PRO A 325 38.97 -22.78 4.05
#